data_AF-A0A6I5CEH9-F1
#
_entry.id   AF-A0A6I5CEH9-F1
#
_cell.length_a   1.000
_cell.length_b   1.000
_cell.length_c   1.000
_cell.angle_alpha   90.00
_cell.angle_beta   90.00
_cell.angle_gamma   90.00
#
_symmetry.space_group_name_H-M   'P 1'
#
loop_
_entity.id
_entity.type
_entity.pdbx_description
1 polymer ?
#
loop_
_entity_poly.entity_id
_entity_poly.type
_entity_poly.pdbx_seq_one_letter_code
_entity_poly.pdbx_strand_id
1 'polypeptide(L)'
;PDAPGLSRRVQRGAARSVDAAWAAAVGQDVWYPQTRGARPTPADRLATAYSRRLTRSATGSYRAAAALWDVTSMRTGPERLFRPTTLLDVAYGPLLPSLSGPPLTPPERKILDTLDRPGPRTPSAPPARRG
;
A
#
# COMPACT_ATOMS: atom_id res chain seq x y z
N PRO A 1 -15.16 30.98 -17.39
CA PRO A 1 -13.70 30.81 -17.52
C PRO A 1 -13.39 29.61 -18.42
N ASP A 2 -13.53 29.81 -19.73
CA ASP A 2 -13.33 28.76 -20.74
C ASP A 2 -12.20 29.21 -21.66
N ALA A 3 -10.98 29.18 -21.13
CA ALA A 3 -9.80 29.44 -21.95
C ALA A 3 -9.61 28.25 -22.92
N PRO A 4 -9.63 28.47 -24.25
CA PRO A 4 -9.43 27.40 -25.21
C PRO A 4 -8.15 26.61 -24.91
N GLY A 5 -8.27 25.28 -24.92
CA GLY A 5 -7.15 24.38 -24.63
C GLY A 5 -6.80 24.19 -23.16
N LEU A 6 -7.56 24.74 -22.21
CA LEU A 6 -7.40 24.43 -20.77
C LEU A 6 -7.48 22.92 -20.52
N SER A 7 -8.51 22.25 -21.04
CA SER A 7 -8.69 20.80 -20.92
C SER A 7 -7.50 20.03 -21.47
N ARG A 8 -6.95 20.45 -22.62
CA ARG A 8 -5.77 19.81 -23.23
C ARG A 8 -4.52 19.98 -22.37
N ARG A 9 -4.32 21.15 -21.75
CA ARG A 9 -3.18 21.41 -20.86
C ARG A 9 -3.31 20.61 -19.56
N VAL A 10 -4.50 20.54 -18.99
CA VAL A 10 -4.80 19.74 -17.79
C VAL A 10 -4.60 18.26 -18.09
N GLN A 11 -5.15 17.74 -19.20
CA GLN A 11 -4.96 16.36 -19.63
C GLN A 11 -3.48 16.03 -19.87
N ARG A 12 -2.71 16.89 -20.54
CA ARG A 12 -1.26 16.68 -20.72
C ARG A 12 -0.48 16.72 -19.42
N GLY A 13 -0.87 17.58 -18.48
CA GLY A 13 -0.28 17.65 -17.15
C GLY A 13 -0.49 16.35 -16.38
N ALA A 14 -1.74 15.86 -16.36
CA ALA A 14 -2.12 14.64 -15.67
C ALA A 14 -1.58 13.36 -16.34
N ALA A 15 -1.58 13.29 -17.67
CA ALA A 15 -1.22 12.10 -18.44
C ALA A 15 0.14 11.53 -18.04
N ARG A 16 1.18 12.38 -17.87
CA ARG A 16 2.52 11.90 -17.50
C ARG A 16 2.56 11.21 -16.14
N SER A 17 1.81 11.71 -15.17
CA SER A 17 1.71 11.08 -13.84
C SER A 17 0.84 9.83 -13.86
N VAL A 18 -0.23 9.85 -14.65
CA VAL A 18 -1.16 8.73 -14.83
C VAL A 18 -0.51 7.57 -15.58
N ASP A 19 0.28 7.83 -16.63
CA ASP A 19 0.93 6.80 -17.46
C ASP A 19 1.90 5.95 -16.64
N ALA A 20 2.69 6.58 -15.76
CA ALA A 20 3.62 5.87 -14.89
C ALA A 20 2.89 5.06 -13.81
N ALA A 21 1.84 5.61 -13.20
CA ALA A 21 1.01 4.90 -12.24
C ALA A 21 0.24 3.74 -12.91
N TRP A 22 -0.25 3.95 -14.13
CA TRP A 22 -0.93 2.96 -14.96
C TRP A 22 0.00 1.81 -15.36
N ALA A 23 1.22 2.11 -15.81
CA ALA A 23 2.21 1.08 -16.11
C ALA A 23 2.59 0.25 -14.87
N ALA A 24 2.71 0.90 -13.70
CA ALA A 24 2.96 0.20 -12.44
C ALA A 24 1.79 -0.70 -12.01
N ALA A 25 0.55 -0.22 -12.16
CA ALA A 25 -0.66 -0.96 -11.80
C ALA A 25 -0.90 -2.16 -12.75
N VAL A 26 -0.86 -1.93 -14.06
CA VAL A 26 -1.02 -3.00 -15.07
C VAL A 26 0.13 -4.01 -15.02
N GLY A 27 1.33 -3.57 -14.63
CA GLY A 27 2.47 -4.45 -14.33
C GLY A 27 2.26 -5.34 -13.09
N GLN A 28 1.28 -5.05 -12.23
CA GLN A 28 0.80 -6.01 -11.21
C GLN A 28 -0.27 -6.95 -11.77
N ASP A 29 -1.15 -6.45 -12.63
CA ASP A 29 -2.22 -7.25 -13.24
C ASP A 29 -1.69 -8.40 -14.11
N VAL A 30 -0.51 -8.25 -14.71
CA VAL A 30 0.16 -9.30 -15.51
C VAL A 30 0.48 -10.57 -14.70
N TRP A 31 0.51 -10.50 -13.37
CA TRP A 31 0.74 -11.66 -12.51
C TRP A 31 -0.54 -12.47 -12.24
N TYR A 32 -1.71 -11.98 -12.65
CA TYR A 32 -2.96 -12.72 -12.53
C TYR A 32 -3.18 -13.62 -13.75
N PRO A 33 -3.54 -14.91 -13.56
CA PRO A 33 -3.66 -15.88 -14.66
C PRO A 33 -4.72 -15.52 -15.72
N GLN A 34 -5.68 -14.66 -15.37
CA GLN A 34 -6.81 -14.28 -16.22
C GLN A 34 -6.49 -13.10 -17.15
N THR A 35 -5.30 -12.49 -17.02
CA THR A 35 -4.90 -11.32 -17.80
C THR A 35 -4.51 -11.73 -19.22
N ARG A 36 -5.26 -11.24 -20.21
CA ARG A 36 -5.03 -11.57 -21.62
C ARG A 36 -3.83 -10.79 -22.18
N GLY A 37 -2.86 -11.51 -22.76
CA GLY A 37 -1.89 -10.94 -23.71
C GLY A 37 -0.50 -10.54 -23.20
N ALA A 38 -0.19 -10.61 -21.90
CA ALA A 38 1.09 -10.13 -21.39
C ALA A 38 1.91 -11.24 -20.70
N ARG A 39 3.09 -11.55 -21.24
CA ARG A 39 4.17 -12.14 -20.45
C ARG A 39 4.90 -10.98 -19.77
N PRO A 40 5.21 -11.07 -18.46
CA PRO A 40 5.88 -9.98 -17.77
C PRO A 40 7.22 -9.67 -18.45
N THR A 41 7.39 -8.43 -18.89
CA THR A 41 8.65 -7.96 -19.47
C THR A 41 9.71 -7.80 -18.37
N PRO A 42 11.00 -7.68 -18.72
CA PRO A 42 12.05 -7.34 -17.77
C PRO A 42 11.78 -6.01 -17.04
N ALA A 43 11.18 -5.03 -17.73
CA ALA A 43 10.79 -3.75 -17.14
C ALA A 43 9.69 -3.91 -16.08
N ASP A 44 8.67 -4.75 -16.34
CA ASP A 44 7.60 -5.02 -15.38
C ASP A 44 8.13 -5.70 -14.12
N ARG A 45 9.11 -6.60 -14.28
CA ARG A 45 9.79 -7.26 -13.16
C ARG A 45 10.60 -6.27 -12.34
N LEU A 46 11.32 -5.35 -12.99
CA LEU A 46 12.08 -4.30 -12.31
C LEU A 46 11.16 -3.35 -11.54
N ALA A 47 10.07 -2.89 -12.17
CA ALA A 47 9.08 -2.03 -11.52
C ALA A 47 8.42 -2.73 -10.32
N THR A 48 8.06 -4.01 -10.46
CA THR A 48 7.51 -4.82 -9.37
C THR A 48 8.52 -4.98 -8.23
N ALA A 49 9.78 -5.29 -8.54
CA ALA A 49 10.83 -5.43 -7.54
C ALA A 49 11.09 -4.11 -6.79
N TYR A 50 11.13 -3.00 -7.52
CA TYR A 50 11.26 -1.66 -6.95
C TYR A 50 10.08 -1.33 -6.03
N SER A 51 8.83 -1.54 -6.48
CA SER A 51 7.62 -1.30 -5.70
C SER A 51 7.61 -2.12 -4.40
N ARG A 52 7.92 -3.42 -4.47
CA ARG A 52 8.03 -4.28 -3.27
C ARG A 52 9.10 -3.76 -2.30
N ARG A 53 10.24 -3.31 -2.81
CA ARG A 53 11.33 -2.79 -1.98
C ARG A 53 10.97 -1.44 -1.37
N LEU A 54 10.29 -0.57 -2.11
CA LEU A 54 9.79 0.73 -1.63
C LEU A 54 8.78 0.54 -0.49
N THR A 55 7.78 -0.31 -0.67
CA THR A 55 6.78 -0.61 0.38
C THR A 55 7.46 -1.19 1.62
N ARG A 56 8.48 -2.04 1.46
CA ARG A 56 9.26 -2.57 2.58
C ARG A 56 10.09 -1.48 3.27
N SER A 57 10.78 -0.62 2.54
CA SER A 57 11.54 0.47 3.17
C SER A 57 10.64 1.46 3.90
N ALA A 58 9.43 1.72 3.38
CA ALA A 58 8.46 2.59 4.02
C ALA A 58 8.04 2.14 5.43
N THR A 59 8.14 0.85 5.77
CA THR A 59 7.81 0.38 7.13
C THR A 59 8.84 0.79 8.18
N GLY A 60 10.07 1.12 7.76
CA GLY A 60 11.17 1.48 8.66
C GLY A 60 11.90 2.78 8.30
N SER A 61 11.41 3.55 7.34
CA SER A 61 11.95 4.85 6.94
C SER A 61 10.83 5.85 6.73
N TYR A 62 10.81 6.89 7.57
CA TYR A 62 9.84 7.99 7.46
C TYR A 62 9.90 8.69 6.09
N ARG A 63 11.10 8.83 5.52
CA ARG A 63 11.29 9.49 4.22
C ARG A 63 10.67 8.68 3.08
N ALA A 64 10.90 7.37 3.06
CA ALA A 64 10.28 6.48 2.09
C ALA A 64 8.75 6.45 2.26
N ALA A 65 8.26 6.41 3.50
CA ALA A 65 6.84 6.46 3.82
C ALA A 65 6.17 7.77 3.36
N ALA A 66 6.80 8.92 3.63
CA ALA A 66 6.29 10.22 3.21
C ALA A 66 6.25 10.36 1.68
N ALA A 67 7.29 9.89 0.99
CA ALA A 67 7.32 9.90 -0.48
C ALA A 67 6.21 9.01 -1.08
N LEU A 68 6.02 7.80 -0.54
CA LEU A 68 4.93 6.91 -0.95
C LEU A 68 3.56 7.56 -0.70
N TRP A 69 3.34 8.12 0.48
CA TRP A 69 2.11 8.80 0.86
C TRP A 69 1.80 10.01 -0.04
N ASP A 70 2.79 10.87 -0.32
CA ASP A 70 2.59 12.05 -1.16
C ASP A 70 2.19 11.69 -2.60
N VAL A 71 2.59 10.51 -3.09
CA VAL A 71 2.20 10.04 -4.43
C VAL A 71 0.85 9.34 -4.41
N THR A 72 0.57 8.47 -3.44
CA THR A 72 -0.74 7.79 -3.35
C THR A 72 -1.87 8.76 -2.99
N SER A 73 -1.57 9.84 -2.28
CA SER A 73 -2.50 10.97 -2.04
C SER A 73 -2.54 11.99 -3.19
N MET A 74 -1.84 11.73 -4.31
CA MET A 74 -1.78 12.61 -5.49
C MET A 74 -1.30 14.05 -5.19
N ARG A 75 -0.59 14.25 -4.08
CA ARG A 75 -0.06 15.55 -3.66
C ARG A 75 1.15 15.96 -4.50
N THR A 76 1.87 14.98 -5.04
CA THR A 76 2.98 15.15 -5.98
C THR A 76 2.96 14.05 -7.04
N GLY A 77 3.63 14.28 -8.18
CA GLY A 77 3.74 13.26 -9.21
C GLY A 77 4.67 12.09 -8.83
N PRO A 78 4.60 10.98 -9.60
CA PRO A 78 5.33 9.75 -9.33
C PRO A 78 6.86 9.92 -9.41
N GLU A 79 7.36 10.96 -10.09
CA GLU A 79 8.78 11.31 -10.15
C GLU A 79 9.41 11.50 -8.77
N ARG A 80 8.61 11.81 -7.74
CA ARG A 80 9.08 11.92 -6.37
C ARG A 80 9.65 10.61 -5.81
N LEU A 81 9.12 9.46 -6.24
CA LEU A 81 9.60 8.14 -5.81
C LEU A 81 11.00 7.85 -6.36
N PHE A 82 11.33 8.43 -7.52
CA PHE A 82 12.59 8.23 -8.23
C PHE A 82 13.65 9.28 -7.88
N ARG A 83 13.40 10.14 -6.88
CA ARG A 83 14.42 11.09 -6.42
C ARG A 83 15.60 10.35 -5.79
N PRO A 84 16.85 10.83 -5.95
CA PRO A 84 18.05 10.14 -5.45
C PRO A 84 17.96 9.77 -3.97
N THR A 85 17.41 10.65 -3.13
CA THR A 85 17.23 10.40 -1.71
C THR A 85 16.26 9.24 -1.44
N THR A 86 15.10 9.22 -2.11
CA THR A 86 14.14 8.12 -2.00
C THR A 86 14.73 6.82 -2.54
N LEU A 87 15.45 6.85 -3.66
CA LEU A 87 16.14 5.68 -4.21
C LEU A 87 17.18 5.10 -3.24
N LEU A 88 17.94 5.96 -2.56
CA LEU A 88 18.88 5.54 -1.52
C LEU A 88 18.13 4.90 -0.34
N ASP A 89 17.05 5.50 0.17
CA ASP A 89 16.26 4.92 1.27
C ASP A 89 15.66 3.54 0.87
N VAL A 90 15.25 3.39 -0.39
CA VAL A 90 14.79 2.10 -0.95
C VAL A 90 15.95 1.11 -1.05
N ALA A 91 17.14 1.57 -1.45
CA ALA A 91 18.33 0.73 -1.57
C ALA A 91 18.86 0.26 -0.21
N TYR A 92 18.94 1.14 0.79
CA TYR A 92 19.41 0.79 2.13
C TYR A 92 18.40 -0.04 2.93
N GLY A 93 17.13 -0.06 2.52
CA GLY A 93 16.10 -0.86 3.18
C GLY A 93 15.50 -0.16 4.41
N PRO A 94 14.61 -0.84 5.16
CA PRO A 94 14.05 -0.30 6.39
C PRO A 94 15.18 -0.05 7.40
N LEU A 95 15.39 1.21 7.76
CA LEU A 95 16.43 1.63 8.71
C LEU A 95 16.08 1.25 10.15
N LEU A 96 14.80 0.95 10.41
CA LEU A 96 14.30 0.48 11.69
C LEU A 96 14.09 -1.04 11.67
N PRO A 97 14.47 -1.74 12.76
CA PRO A 97 14.19 -3.17 12.89
C PRO A 97 12.68 -3.43 12.91
N SER A 98 12.28 -4.58 12.36
CA SER A 98 10.89 -5.03 12.40
C SER A 98 10.39 -5.14 13.84
N LEU A 99 9.21 -4.61 14.11
CA LEU A 99 8.54 -4.82 15.39
C LEU A 99 8.20 -6.30 15.56
N SER A 100 8.51 -6.85 16.74
CA SER A 100 8.19 -8.24 17.10
C SER A 100 6.70 -8.47 17.38
N GLY A 101 5.93 -7.40 17.50
CA GLY A 101 4.48 -7.41 17.68
C GLY A 101 3.93 -5.99 17.79
N PRO A 102 2.60 -5.86 17.98
CA PRO A 102 1.97 -4.57 18.22
C PRO A 102 2.65 -3.85 19.39
N PRO A 103 3.08 -2.58 19.24
CA PRO A 103 3.78 -1.83 20.29
C PRO A 103 2.79 -1.29 21.34
N LEU A 104 1.95 -2.17 21.87
CA LEU A 104 0.95 -1.83 22.86
C LEU A 104 1.61 -1.64 24.22
N THR A 105 1.25 -0.56 24.90
CA THR A 105 1.60 -0.35 26.30
C THR A 105 0.96 -1.43 27.20
N PRO A 106 1.46 -1.66 28.42
CA PRO A 106 0.84 -2.61 29.34
C PRO A 106 -0.66 -2.34 29.61
N PRO A 107 -1.11 -1.08 29.79
CA PRO A 107 -2.53 -0.76 29.91
C PRO A 107 -3.36 -1.11 28.66
N GLU A 108 -2.85 -0.83 27.46
CA GLU A 108 -3.57 -1.12 26.21
C GLU A 108 -3.73 -2.63 25.98
N ARG A 109 -2.70 -3.43 26.32
CA ARG A 109 -2.80 -4.89 26.29
C ARG A 109 -3.89 -5.43 27.21
N LYS A 110 -4.02 -4.88 28.42
CA LYS A 110 -5.07 -5.27 29.36
C LYS A 110 -6.47 -5.00 28.82
N ILE A 111 -6.65 -3.90 28.07
CA ILE A 111 -7.93 -3.60 27.41
C ILE A 111 -8.23 -4.64 26.34
N LEU A 112 -7.25 -4.93 25.46
CA LEU A 112 -7.40 -5.94 24.41
C LEU A 112 -7.76 -7.32 25.00
N ASP A 113 -7.06 -7.78 26.04
CA ASP A 113 -7.35 -9.05 26.72
C ASP A 113 -8.77 -9.11 27.32
N THR A 114 -9.32 -7.95 27.68
CA THR A 114 -10.69 -7.87 28.20
C THR A 114 -11.73 -8.00 27.09
N LEU A 115 -11.44 -7.45 25.91
CA LEU A 115 -12.29 -7.55 24.72
C LEU A 115 -12.24 -8.95 24.08
N ASP A 116 -11.10 -9.63 24.17
CA ASP A 116 -10.89 -10.96 23.58
C ASP A 116 -11.47 -12.10 24.43
N ARG A 117 -11.95 -11.80 25.65
CA ARG A 117 -12.73 -12.78 26.42
C ARG A 117 -14.05 -13.05 25.69
N PRO A 118 -14.35 -14.30 25.31
CA PRO A 118 -15.68 -14.62 24.82
C PRO A 118 -16.68 -14.25 25.91
N GLY A 119 -17.69 -13.44 25.56
CA GLY A 119 -18.78 -13.09 26.45
C GLY A 119 -19.41 -14.35 27.07
N PRO A 120 -20.06 -14.24 28.24
CA PRO A 120 -20.63 -15.39 28.92
C PRO A 120 -21.51 -16.18 27.94
N ARG A 121 -21.15 -17.44 27.69
CA ARG A 121 -21.97 -18.37 26.91
C ARG A 121 -23.35 -18.41 27.56
N THR A 122 -24.35 -17.84 26.89
CA THR A 122 -25.75 -17.99 27.29
C THR A 122 -26.02 -19.50 27.38
N PRO A 123 -26.43 -20.04 28.54
CA PRO A 123 -26.71 -21.47 28.64
C PRO A 123 -27.83 -21.81 27.63
N SER A 124 -27.53 -22.75 26.74
CA SER A 124 -28.50 -23.25 25.77
C SER A 124 -29.74 -23.77 26.49
N ALA A 125 -30.92 -23.33 26.06
CA ALA A 125 -32.20 -23.74 26.63
C ALA A 125 -32.29 -25.29 26.69
N PRO A 126 -32.82 -25.86 27.78
CA PRO A 126 -32.94 -27.31 27.92
C PRO A 126 -33.86 -27.88 26.82
N PRO A 127 -33.57 -29.09 26.31
CA PRO A 127 -34.36 -29.69 25.25
C PRO A 127 -35.78 -29.96 25.75
N ALA A 128 -36.76 -29.55 24.93
CA ALA A 128 -38.17 -29.81 25.18
C ALA A 128 -38.42 -31.32 25.28
N ARG A 129 -38.97 -31.76 26.42
CA ARG A 129 -39.45 -33.14 26.60
C ARG A 129 -40.53 -33.41 25.55
N ARG A 130 -40.24 -34.34 24.63
CA ARG A 130 -41.27 -34.98 23.81
C ARG A 130 -42.06 -35.94 24.70
N GLY A 131 -43.38 -35.73 24.75
CA GLY A 131 -44.35 -36.72 25.22
C GLY A 131 -44.59 -37.80 24.18
#